data_AF-A0A931VZF8-F1
#
_entry.id   AF-A0A931VZF8-F1
#
_cell.length_a   1.000
_cell.length_b   1.000
_cell.length_c   1.000
_cell.angle_alpha   90.00
_cell.angle_beta   90.00
_cell.angle_gamma   90.00
#
_symmetry.space_group_name_H-M   'P 1'
#
loop_
_entity.id
_entity.type
_entity.pdbx_description
1 polymer ?
#
loop_
_entity_poly.entity_id
_entity_poly.type
_entity_poly.pdbx_seq_one_letter_code
_entity_poly.pdbx_strand_id
1 'polypeptide(L)'
;MLPRLKERYRNEIVPALMKELGRENPMAIPRLRKIVVNMGVGEAIQNAKLLDAAVQELGQICGQKPDITRARKSIANIKLRKNMPIGVMVTLRGDRM
;
A
#
# COMPACT_ATOMS: atom_id res chain seq x y z
N MET A 1 -22.43 4.05 2.19
CA MET A 1 -22.05 4.48 3.56
C MET A 1 -20.70 5.19 3.46
N LEU A 2 -20.58 6.39 4.04
CA LEU A 2 -19.29 7.10 4.08
C LEU A 2 -18.36 6.40 5.09
N PRO A 3 -17.10 6.10 4.74
CA PRO A 3 -16.14 5.55 5.69
C PRO A 3 -15.93 6.50 6.88
N ARG A 4 -15.97 5.97 8.11
CA ARG A 4 -15.83 6.75 9.35
C ARG A 4 -14.63 7.70 9.35
N LEU A 5 -13.48 7.23 8.82
CA LEU A 5 -12.26 8.04 8.74
C LEU A 5 -12.37 9.20 7.75
N LYS A 6 -13.13 9.04 6.65
CA LYS A 6 -13.37 10.07 5.64
C LYS A 6 -14.27 11.18 6.18
N GLU A 7 -15.26 10.81 6.99
CA GLU A 7 -16.12 11.75 7.69
C GLU A 7 -15.34 12.55 8.74
N ARG A 8 -14.56 11.86 9.58
CA ARG A 8 -13.67 12.50 10.56
C ARG A 8 -12.66 13.45 9.91
N TYR A 9 -12.08 13.04 8.78
CA TYR A 9 -11.14 13.89 8.04
C TYR A 9 -11.79 15.20 7.58
N ARG A 10 -13.01 15.15 7.03
CA ARG A 10 -13.72 16.34 6.54
C ARG A 10 -14.20 17.25 7.65
N ASN A 11 -14.71 16.68 8.74
CA ASN A 11 -15.42 17.45 9.77
C ASN A 11 -14.50 17.95 10.88
N GLU A 12 -13.47 17.19 11.26
CA GLU A 12 -12.59 17.52 12.38
C GLU A 12 -11.19 17.94 11.92
N ILE A 13 -10.56 17.12 11.07
CA ILE A 13 -9.13 17.26 10.76
C ILE A 13 -8.87 18.43 9.81
N VAL A 14 -9.70 18.61 8.79
CA VAL A 14 -9.57 19.72 7.83
C VAL A 14 -9.68 21.10 8.52
N PRO A 15 -10.71 21.38 9.35
CA PRO A 15 -10.77 22.65 10.07
C PRO A 15 -9.62 22.86 11.06
N ALA A 16 -9.16 21.80 11.74
CA ALA A 16 -8.02 21.88 12.66
C ALA A 16 -6.72 22.23 11.92
N LEU A 17 -6.42 21.52 10.82
CA LEU A 17 -5.25 21.79 9.99
C LEU A 17 -5.31 23.17 9.32
N MET A 18 -6.50 23.64 8.96
CA MET A 18 -6.67 24.97 8.37
C MET A 18 -6.25 26.07 9.35
N LYS A 19 -6.63 25.92 10.63
CA LYS A 19 -6.23 26.82 11.72
C LYS A 19 -4.74 26.72 12.05
N GLU A 20 -4.21 25.51 12.17
CA GLU A 20 -2.78 25.29 12.50
C GLU A 20 -1.83 25.78 11.40
N LEU A 21 -2.19 25.54 10.13
CA LEU A 21 -1.35 25.92 8.97
C LEU A 21 -1.66 27.32 8.44
N GLY A 22 -2.64 28.03 9.02
CA GLY A 22 -3.03 29.39 8.64
C GLY A 22 -3.43 29.54 7.17
N ARG A 23 -4.02 28.50 6.55
CA ARG A 23 -4.33 28.50 5.12
C ARG A 23 -5.79 28.87 4.87
N GLU A 24 -6.03 29.84 3.98
CA GLU A 24 -7.38 30.25 3.59
C GLU A 24 -8.02 29.32 2.55
N ASN A 25 -7.21 28.63 1.74
CA ASN A 25 -7.70 27.75 0.69
C ASN A 25 -7.86 26.29 1.19
N PRO A 26 -9.08 25.72 1.22
CA PRO A 26 -9.32 24.34 1.64
C PRO A 26 -8.57 23.29 0.80
N MET A 27 -8.31 23.59 -0.48
CA MET A 27 -7.59 22.68 -1.39
C MET A 27 -6.08 22.64 -1.12
N ALA A 28 -5.55 23.57 -0.31
CA ALA A 28 -4.16 23.61 0.07
C ALA A 28 -3.82 22.67 1.25
N ILE A 29 -4.82 22.01 1.82
CA ILE A 29 -4.68 21.10 2.95
C ILE A 29 -4.21 19.72 2.46
N PRO A 30 -3.23 19.09 3.14
CA PRO A 30 -2.70 17.79 2.74
C PRO A 30 -3.78 16.71 2.82
N ARG A 31 -3.81 15.84 1.81
CA ARG A 31 -4.73 14.70 1.71
C ARG A 31 -3.99 13.39 1.51
N LEU A 32 -4.54 12.32 2.09
CA LEU A 32 -4.10 10.96 1.82
C LEU A 32 -4.45 10.58 0.37
N ARG A 33 -3.42 10.29 -0.44
CA ARG A 33 -3.59 9.96 -1.87
C ARG A 33 -3.70 8.46 -2.12
N LYS A 34 -2.88 7.66 -1.43
CA LYS A 34 -2.84 6.20 -1.52
C LYS A 34 -2.08 5.62 -0.33
N ILE A 35 -2.43 4.39 0.05
CA ILE A 35 -1.63 3.57 0.94
C ILE A 35 -1.11 2.38 0.12
N VAL A 36 0.18 2.09 0.25
CA VAL A 36 0.80 0.94 -0.43
C VAL A 36 1.26 -0.02 0.65
N VAL A 37 0.69 -1.22 0.63
CA VAL A 37 1.09 -2.32 1.52
C VAL A 37 1.95 -3.25 0.69
N ASN A 38 3.21 -3.44 1.10
CA ASN A 38 4.19 -4.23 0.38
C ASN A 38 4.79 -5.26 1.33
N MET A 39 4.88 -6.51 0.87
CA MET A 39 5.48 -7.61 1.58
C MET A 39 6.58 -8.22 0.72
N GLY A 40 7.82 -8.14 1.22
CA GLY A 40 8.96 -8.82 0.62
C GLY A 40 9.05 -10.24 1.16
N VAL A 41 8.99 -11.24 0.27
CA VAL A 41 9.09 -12.66 0.60
C VAL A 41 10.40 -13.18 0.00
N GLY A 42 11.53 -12.86 0.64
CA GLY A 42 12.86 -13.20 0.12
C GLY A 42 13.08 -14.71 -0.10
N GLU A 43 12.40 -15.54 0.68
CA GLU A 43 12.43 -17.00 0.56
C GLU A 43 11.59 -17.55 -0.61
N ALA A 44 10.74 -16.70 -1.23
CA ALA A 44 9.94 -17.09 -2.39
C ALA A 44 10.79 -17.45 -3.62
N ILE A 45 12.06 -17.03 -3.64
CA ILE A 45 13.05 -17.43 -4.66
C ILE A 45 13.21 -18.96 -4.69
N GLN A 46 13.16 -19.61 -3.53
CA GLN A 46 13.36 -21.05 -3.38
C GLN A 46 12.02 -21.80 -3.31
N ASN A 47 10.98 -21.19 -2.76
CA ASN A 47 9.68 -21.82 -2.58
C ASN A 47 8.53 -20.94 -3.06
N ALA A 48 8.02 -21.23 -4.26
CA ALA A 48 6.89 -20.52 -4.86
C ALA A 48 5.60 -20.59 -4.01
N LYS A 49 5.42 -21.64 -3.19
CA LYS A 49 4.21 -21.79 -2.35
C LYS A 49 4.10 -20.71 -1.29
N LEU A 50 5.23 -20.20 -0.78
CA LEU A 50 5.24 -19.10 0.18
C LEU A 50 4.73 -17.80 -0.46
N LEU A 51 5.01 -17.60 -1.75
CA LEU A 51 4.48 -16.47 -2.50
C LEU A 51 2.96 -16.59 -2.66
N ASP A 52 2.45 -17.78 -2.97
CA ASP A 52 1.02 -18.00 -3.14
C ASP A 52 0.26 -17.82 -1.82
N ALA A 53 0.81 -18.30 -0.70
CA ALA A 53 0.27 -18.06 0.63
C ALA A 53 0.24 -16.56 0.96
N ALA A 54 1.34 -15.86 0.70
CA ALA A 54 1.45 -14.41 0.86
C ALA A 54 0.39 -13.63 0.05
N VAL A 55 0.10 -14.07 -1.19
CA VAL A 55 -0.95 -13.46 -2.03
C VAL A 55 -2.33 -13.67 -1.41
N GLN A 56 -2.60 -14.86 -0.86
CA GLN A 56 -3.88 -15.16 -0.22
C GLN A 56 -4.08 -14.34 1.06
N GLU A 57 -3.10 -14.33 1.95
CA GLU A 57 -3.18 -13.61 3.23
C GLU A 57 -3.33 -12.10 3.01
N LEU A 58 -2.47 -11.52 2.16
CA LEU A 58 -2.50 -10.08 1.88
C LEU A 58 -3.79 -9.70 1.13
N GLY A 59 -4.31 -10.62 0.30
CA GLY A 59 -5.62 -10.48 -0.34
C GLY A 59 -6.78 -10.48 0.65
N GLN A 60 -6.74 -11.34 1.67
CA GLN A 60 -7.75 -11.39 2.73
C GLN A 60 -7.70 -10.14 3.61
N ILE A 61 -6.50 -9.69 4.00
CA ILE A 61 -6.31 -8.50 4.85
C ILE A 61 -6.79 -7.23 4.12
N CYS A 62 -6.36 -7.03 2.87
CA CYS A 62 -6.65 -5.81 2.13
C CYS A 62 -7.99 -5.85 1.37
N GLY A 63 -8.66 -7.01 1.30
CA GLY A 63 -9.87 -7.22 0.49
C GLY A 63 -9.66 -6.96 -1.00
N GLN A 64 -8.41 -6.99 -1.48
CA GLN A 64 -8.03 -6.67 -2.85
C GLN A 64 -6.97 -7.67 -3.32
N LYS A 65 -7.15 -8.20 -4.53
CA LYS A 65 -6.16 -9.09 -5.14
C LYS A 65 -4.79 -8.39 -5.23
N PRO A 66 -3.75 -8.92 -4.56
CA PRO A 66 -2.41 -8.36 -4.61
C PRO A 66 -1.72 -8.56 -5.96
N ASP A 67 -0.75 -7.69 -6.24
CA ASP A 67 0.13 -7.78 -7.40
C ASP A 67 1.50 -8.36 -6.99
N ILE A 68 2.07 -9.21 -7.84
CA ILE A 68 3.35 -9.87 -7.58
C ILE A 68 4.48 -8.97 -8.07
N THR A 69 5.35 -8.55 -7.15
CA THR A 69 6.50 -7.71 -7.47
C THR A 69 7.67 -8.56 -7.94
N ARG A 70 8.30 -8.11 -9.04
CA ARG A 70 9.40 -8.80 -9.70
C ARG A 70 10.71 -8.02 -9.62
N ALA A 71 11.82 -8.75 -9.62
CA ALA A 71 13.17 -8.23 -9.60
C ALA A 71 13.45 -7.30 -10.79
N ARG A 72 13.87 -6.05 -10.54
CA ARG A 72 14.29 -5.14 -11.62
C ARG A 72 15.72 -5.41 -12.11
N LYS A 73 16.60 -5.84 -11.21
CA LYS A 73 18.02 -6.11 -11.45
C LYS A 73 18.37 -7.49 -10.90
N SER A 74 19.40 -8.11 -11.49
CA SER A 74 20.00 -9.32 -10.94
C SER A 74 21.03 -8.93 -9.87
N ILE A 75 21.03 -9.63 -8.73
CA ILE A 75 21.97 -9.40 -7.62
C ILE A 75 22.48 -10.75 -7.16
N ALA A 76 23.76 -11.03 -7.41
CA ALA A 76 24.37 -12.34 -7.16
C ALA A 76 24.38 -12.73 -5.68
N ASN A 77 24.62 -11.78 -4.77
CA ASN A 77 24.72 -12.03 -3.32
C ASN A 77 23.46 -12.67 -2.71
N ILE A 78 22.29 -12.32 -3.24
CA ILE A 78 20.98 -12.84 -2.80
C ILE A 78 20.40 -13.84 -3.81
N LYS A 79 21.24 -14.35 -4.72
CA LYS A 79 20.88 -15.33 -5.77
C LYS A 79 19.67 -14.89 -6.59
N LEU A 80 19.50 -13.58 -6.77
CA LEU A 80 18.36 -12.97 -7.43
C LEU A 80 18.64 -12.74 -8.91
N ARG A 81 17.74 -13.19 -9.78
CA ARG A 81 17.77 -12.86 -11.22
C ARG A 81 16.68 -11.87 -11.58
N LYS A 82 16.95 -11.04 -12.60
CA LYS A 82 15.95 -10.12 -13.19
C LYS A 82 14.67 -10.89 -13.53
N ASN A 83 13.52 -10.27 -13.27
CA ASN A 83 12.17 -10.78 -13.50
C ASN A 83 11.70 -11.91 -12.57
N MET A 84 12.51 -12.35 -11.60
CA MET A 84 12.06 -13.30 -10.58
C MET A 84 11.02 -12.66 -9.65
N PRO A 85 9.96 -13.39 -9.26
CA PRO A 85 9.01 -12.93 -8.25
C PRO A 85 9.68 -12.92 -6.87
N ILE A 86 9.53 -11.84 -6.12
CA ILE A 86 10.17 -11.66 -4.79
C ILE A 86 9.15 -11.25 -3.73
N GLY A 87 8.04 -10.67 -4.12
CA GLY A 87 7.11 -10.13 -3.14
C GLY A 87 5.75 -9.85 -3.72
N VAL A 88 4.94 -9.25 -2.87
CA VAL A 88 3.52 -9.04 -3.11
C VAL A 88 3.16 -7.65 -2.60
N MET A 89 2.37 -6.89 -3.38
CA MET A 89 2.00 -5.52 -3.05
C MET A 89 0.54 -5.24 -3.39
N VAL A 90 -0.13 -4.47 -2.54
CA VAL A 90 -1.44 -3.87 -2.81
C VAL A 90 -1.34 -2.35 -2.73
N THR A 91 -2.01 -1.66 -3.64
CA THR A 91 -2.22 -0.21 -3.55
C THR A 91 -3.69 0.07 -3.26
N LEU A 92 -3.96 0.62 -2.09
CA LEU A 92 -5.28 1.05 -1.64
C LEU A 92 -5.48 2.54 -1.96
N ARG A 93 -6.66 2.88 -2.49
CA ARG A 93 -7.07 4.23 -2.86
C ARG A 93 -8.56 4.42 -2.60
N GLY A 94 -8.98 5.68 -2.48
CA GLY A 94 -10.40 6.02 -2.32
C GLY A 94 -10.94 5.49 -1.00
N ASP A 95 -12.11 4.87 -1.04
CA ASP A 95 -12.81 4.40 0.16
C ASP A 95 -12.29 3.08 0.73
N ARG A 96 -11.38 2.39 0.01
CA ARG A 96 -10.66 1.19 0.47
C ARG A 96 -9.41 1.50 1.30
N MET A 97 -9.12 2.78 1.48
CA MET A 97 -8.03 3.33 2.29
C MET A 97 -8.63 4.01 3.52
#